data_AF-A0ABD6WBL6-F1
#
_entry.id   AF-A0ABD6WBL6-F1
#
_cell.length_a   1.000
_cell.length_b   1.000
_cell.length_c   1.000
_cell.angle_alpha   90.00
_cell.angle_beta   90.00
_cell.angle_gamma   90.00
#
_symmetry.space_group_name_H-M   'P 1'
#
loop_
_entity.id
_entity.type
_entity.pdbx_description
1 polymer ?
#
loop_
_entity_poly.entity_id
_entity_poly.type
_entity_poly.pdbx_seq_one_letter_code
_entity_poly.pdbx_strand_id
1 'polypeptide(L)'
;MWDTGRTAWYAGELVAQHPVIQPTRHADYYRLNARNRVWLARRNLTAPLAVAYVASWSAIQCLRWRTDPDARRAWFAGWREGWRCDPGGRRVLSARTVLRMAVAGRPPIV
;
A
#
# COMPACT_ATOMS: atom_id res chain seq x y z
N MET A 1 1.35 10.88 10.27
CA MET A 1 1.25 10.68 11.73
C MET A 1 2.60 10.35 12.34
N TRP A 2 3.27 9.28 11.90
CA TRP A 2 4.58 8.87 12.46
C TRP A 2 5.67 9.94 12.33
N ASP A 3 5.65 10.70 11.24
CA ASP A 3 6.63 11.75 10.98
C ASP A 3 6.42 13.04 11.80
N THR A 4 5.34 13.13 12.58
CA THR A 4 5.07 14.30 13.46
C THR A 4 5.49 14.01 14.91
N GLY A 5 6.33 13.01 15.16
CA GLY A 5 6.80 12.62 16.48
C GLY A 5 5.79 11.85 17.34
N ARG A 6 4.55 11.68 16.86
CA ARG A 6 3.44 11.01 17.57
C ARG A 6 3.46 9.50 17.35
N THR A 7 2.96 8.75 18.33
CA THR A 7 2.83 7.28 18.28
C THR A 7 1.37 6.91 18.07
N ALA A 8 1.10 5.86 17.28
CA ALA A 8 -0.25 5.32 17.14
C ALA A 8 -0.64 4.51 18.39
N TRP A 9 -1.74 4.87 19.04
CA TRP A 9 -2.36 4.09 20.12
C TRP A 9 -3.48 3.24 19.54
N TYR A 10 -3.55 1.97 19.97
CA TYR A 10 -4.62 1.05 19.57
C TYR A 10 -5.70 1.06 20.66
N ALA A 11 -6.85 1.63 20.32
CA ALA A 11 -8.05 1.68 21.15
C ALA A 11 -9.01 0.60 20.66
N GLY A 12 -8.82 -0.64 21.13
CA GLY A 12 -9.60 -1.82 20.72
C GLY A 12 -11.02 -1.84 21.30
N GLU A 13 -11.28 -1.01 22.30
CA GLU A 13 -12.57 -0.79 22.94
C GLU A 13 -13.55 0.01 22.07
N LEU A 14 -13.07 0.67 21.02
CA LEU A 14 -13.92 1.45 20.12
C LEU A 14 -14.57 0.56 19.06
N VAL A 15 -15.90 0.55 19.04
CA VAL A 15 -16.67 -0.16 18.01
C VAL A 15 -16.93 0.77 16.82
N ALA A 16 -16.23 0.55 15.72
CA ALA A 16 -16.50 1.21 14.45
C ALA A 16 -17.51 0.37 13.65
N GLN A 17 -18.74 0.87 13.48
CA GLN A 17 -19.71 0.25 12.58
C GLN A 17 -19.39 0.66 11.13
N HIS A 18 -18.97 -0.30 10.32
CA HIS A 18 -18.80 -0.10 8.87
C HIS A 18 -19.76 -1.02 8.11
N PRO A 19 -20.55 -0.49 7.15
CA PRO A 19 -21.39 -1.34 6.31
C PRO A 19 -20.50 -2.30 5.52
N VAL A 20 -20.86 -3.60 5.54
CA VAL A 20 -20.14 -4.64 4.80
C VAL A 20 -20.47 -4.50 3.31
N ILE A 21 -19.75 -3.63 2.62
CA ILE A 21 -19.78 -3.55 1.16
C ILE A 21 -18.69 -4.48 0.63
N GLN A 22 -19.07 -5.54 -0.10
CA GLN A 22 -18.11 -6.42 -0.76
C GLN A 22 -17.39 -5.66 -1.89
N PRO A 23 -16.10 -5.30 -1.77
CA PRO A 23 -15.41 -4.47 -2.75
C PRO A 23 -14.97 -5.28 -3.99
N THR A 24 -14.98 -6.60 -3.90
CA THR A 24 -14.44 -7.55 -4.89
C THR A 24 -15.29 -7.71 -6.15
N ARG A 25 -16.45 -7.04 -6.25
CA ARG A 25 -17.36 -7.13 -7.40
C ARG A 25 -16.82 -6.46 -8.68
N HIS A 26 -15.85 -5.55 -8.57
CA HIS A 26 -15.46 -4.69 -9.70
C HIS A 26 -13.96 -4.78 -10.02
N ALA A 27 -13.63 -4.98 -11.29
CA ALA A 27 -12.25 -4.97 -11.79
C ALA A 27 -11.49 -3.67 -11.44
N ASP A 28 -12.21 -2.56 -11.29
CA ASP A 28 -11.66 -1.28 -10.83
C ASP A 28 -11.05 -1.35 -9.43
N TYR A 29 -11.56 -2.21 -8.56
CA TYR A 29 -10.96 -2.42 -7.23
C TYR A 29 -9.52 -2.92 -7.37
N TYR A 30 -9.26 -3.89 -8.25
CA TYR A 30 -7.93 -4.42 -8.49
C TYR A 30 -6.99 -3.39 -9.10
N ARG A 31 -7.48 -2.59 -10.05
CA ARG A 31 -6.71 -1.50 -10.67
C ARG A 31 -6.34 -0.40 -9.67
N LEU A 32 -7.33 0.10 -8.91
CA LEU A 32 -7.12 1.19 -7.95
C LEU A 32 -6.25 0.74 -6.78
N ASN A 33 -6.40 -0.50 -6.31
CA ASN A 33 -5.57 -1.04 -5.25
C ASN A 33 -4.09 -1.13 -5.68
N ALA A 34 -3.82 -1.59 -6.91
CA ALA A 34 -2.47 -1.62 -7.47
C ALA A 34 -1.86 -0.21 -7.56
N ARG A 35 -2.61 0.74 -8.16
CA ARG A 35 -2.17 2.13 -8.32
C ARG A 35 -1.86 2.78 -6.97
N ASN A 36 -2.76 2.61 -5.99
CA ASN A 36 -2.64 3.21 -4.67
C ASN A 36 -1.43 2.67 -3.90
N ARG A 37 -1.07 1.37 -4.05
CA ARG A 37 0.14 0.82 -3.43
C ARG A 37 1.41 1.43 -4.01
N VAL A 38 1.48 1.61 -5.33
CA VAL A 38 2.62 2.26 -5.99
C VAL A 38 2.75 3.71 -5.53
N TRP A 39 1.65 4.45 -5.46
CA TRP A 39 1.64 5.84 -5.01
C TRP A 39 2.03 5.97 -3.54
N LEU A 40 1.53 5.08 -2.67
CA LEU A 40 1.91 5.07 -1.26
C LEU A 40 3.42 4.90 -1.09
N ALA A 41 4.00 3.93 -1.81
CA ALA A 41 5.43 3.67 -1.78
C ALA A 41 6.25 4.85 -2.32
N ARG A 42 5.89 5.38 -3.49
CA ARG A 42 6.61 6.49 -4.14
C ARG A 42 6.53 7.81 -3.37
N ARG A 43 5.42 8.06 -2.66
CA ARG A 43 5.25 9.29 -1.87
C ARG A 43 5.97 9.23 -0.52
N ASN A 44 5.93 8.08 0.16
CA ASN A 44 6.35 7.98 1.56
C ASN A 44 7.71 7.31 1.77
N LEU A 45 8.23 6.53 0.82
CA LEU A 45 9.46 5.76 0.96
C LEU A 45 10.58 6.28 0.04
N THR A 46 11.83 5.99 0.40
CA THR A 46 12.98 6.20 -0.50
C THR A 46 12.89 5.22 -1.68
N ALA A 47 13.45 5.60 -2.84
CA ALA A 47 13.34 4.82 -4.07
C ALA A 47 13.60 3.30 -3.93
N PRO A 48 14.67 2.84 -3.26
CA PRO A 48 14.91 1.39 -3.10
C PRO A 48 13.85 0.70 -2.23
N LEU A 49 13.45 1.31 -1.11
CA LEU A 49 12.41 0.76 -0.24
C LEU A 49 11.04 0.75 -0.93
N ALA A 50 10.76 1.77 -1.74
CA ALA A 50 9.54 1.86 -2.52
C ALA A 50 9.44 0.71 -3.54
N VAL A 51 10.53 0.41 -4.25
CA VAL A 51 10.60 -0.71 -5.19
C VAL A 51 10.43 -2.05 -4.46
N ALA A 52 11.14 -2.26 -3.36
CA ALA A 52 11.03 -3.48 -2.57
C ALA A 52 9.60 -3.72 -2.07
N TYR A 53 8.97 -2.68 -1.49
CA TYR A 53 7.59 -2.76 -1.02
C TYR A 53 6.60 -3.15 -2.13
N VAL A 54 6.70 -2.48 -3.28
CA VAL A 54 5.81 -2.73 -4.42
C VAL A 54 6.06 -4.13 -5.02
N ALA A 55 7.32 -4.58 -5.07
CA ALA A 55 7.69 -5.89 -5.56
C ALA A 55 7.15 -7.02 -4.67
N SER A 56 7.34 -6.93 -3.35
CA SER A 56 6.83 -7.93 -2.39
C SER A 56 5.31 -8.08 -2.52
N TRP A 57 4.58 -6.96 -2.54
CA TRP A 57 3.14 -6.98 -2.73
C TRP A 57 2.72 -7.53 -4.09
N SER A 58 3.43 -7.18 -5.16
CA SER A 58 3.13 -7.70 -6.49
C SER A 58 3.32 -9.22 -6.56
N ALA A 59 4.37 -9.75 -5.92
CA ALA A 59 4.62 -11.19 -5.84
C ALA A 59 3.50 -11.92 -5.08
N ILE A 60 3.12 -11.42 -3.90
CA ILE A 60 2.03 -12.00 -3.09
C ILE A 60 0.71 -12.00 -3.87
N GLN A 61 0.39 -10.91 -4.56
CA GLN A 61 -0.85 -10.79 -5.32
C GLN A 61 -0.87 -11.68 -6.57
N CYS A 62 0.25 -11.78 -7.28
CA CYS A 62 0.40 -12.73 -8.39
C CYS A 62 0.22 -14.18 -7.93
N LEU A 63 0.75 -14.53 -6.76
CA LEU A 63 0.59 -15.87 -6.19
C LEU A 63 -0.86 -16.15 -5.77
N ARG A 64 -1.52 -15.17 -5.11
CA ARG A 64 -2.89 -15.29 -4.61
C ARG A 64 -3.93 -15.37 -5.73
N TRP A 65 -3.72 -14.68 -6.85
CA TRP A 65 -4.65 -14.63 -7.99
C TRP A 65 -4.15 -15.39 -9.21
N ARG A 66 -3.30 -16.40 -9.02
CA ARG A 66 -2.81 -17.28 -10.10
C ARG A 66 -3.93 -17.88 -10.94
N THR A 67 -5.09 -18.14 -10.33
CA THR A 67 -6.26 -18.78 -10.95
C THR A 67 -7.24 -17.78 -11.56
N ASP A 68 -7.06 -16.46 -11.38
CA ASP A 68 -7.94 -15.40 -11.90
C ASP A 68 -7.17 -14.49 -12.88
N PRO A 69 -7.26 -14.74 -14.20
CA PRO A 69 -6.53 -13.97 -15.21
C PRO A 69 -7.04 -12.53 -15.37
N ASP A 70 -8.33 -12.27 -15.13
CA ASP A 70 -8.92 -10.94 -15.31
C ASP A 70 -8.52 -9.99 -14.17
N ALA A 71 -8.51 -10.49 -12.92
CA ALA A 71 -7.98 -9.75 -11.78
C ALA A 71 -6.50 -9.39 -11.96
N ARG A 72 -5.69 -10.30 -12.53
CA ARG A 72 -4.27 -10.05 -12.82
C ARG A 72 -4.08 -8.96 -13.88
N ARG A 73 -4.86 -8.99 -14.98
CA ARG A 73 -4.80 -7.95 -16.02
C ARG A 73 -5.15 -6.57 -15.46
N ALA A 74 -6.22 -6.49 -14.68
CA ALA A 74 -6.63 -5.25 -14.02
C ALA A 74 -5.56 -4.73 -13.03
N TRP A 75 -4.93 -5.63 -12.27
CA TRP A 75 -3.83 -5.31 -11.36
C TRP A 75 -2.61 -4.74 -12.08
N PHE A 76 -2.14 -5.40 -13.16
CA PHE A 76 -1.00 -4.92 -13.95
C PHE A 76 -1.29 -3.58 -14.64
N ALA A 77 -2.53 -3.35 -15.09
CA ALA A 77 -2.94 -2.06 -15.65
C ALA A 77 -2.80 -0.94 -14.60
N GLY A 78 -3.27 -1.16 -13.38
CA GLY A 78 -3.16 -0.20 -12.27
C GLY A 78 -1.72 0.00 -11.78
N TRP A 79 -0.91 -1.06 -11.78
CA TRP A 79 0.52 -0.99 -11.47
C TRP A 79 1.25 -0.09 -12.48
N ARG A 80 1.03 -0.30 -13.78
CA ARG A 80 1.65 0.50 -14.86
C ARG A 80 1.20 1.96 -14.80
N GLU A 81 -0.08 2.20 -14.53
CA GLU A 81 -0.63 3.55 -14.31
C GLU A 81 0.04 4.22 -13.09
N GLY A 82 0.23 3.50 -11.99
CA GLY A 82 0.88 4.01 -10.78
C GLY A 82 2.34 4.44 -10.98
N TRP A 83 3.06 3.82 -11.92
CA TRP A 83 4.42 4.21 -12.30
C TRP A 83 4.46 5.34 -13.33
N ARG A 84 3.54 5.33 -14.30
CA ARG A 84 3.48 6.35 -15.37
C ARG A 84 2.96 7.70 -14.89
N CYS A 85 1.98 7.70 -14.00
CA CYS A 85 1.43 8.93 -13.45
C CYS A 85 2.29 9.39 -12.27
N ASP A 86 2.60 10.69 -12.21
CA ASP A 86 3.18 11.28 -11.02
C ASP A 86 2.13 11.28 -9.90
N PRO A 87 2.39 10.60 -8.76
CA PRO A 87 1.50 10.71 -7.63
C PRO A 87 1.40 12.16 -7.11
N GLY A 88 2.35 13.06 -7.36
CA GLY A 88 2.35 14.39 -6.78
C GLY A 88 2.53 14.35 -5.26
N GLY A 89 2.98 15.47 -4.67
CA GLY A 89 3.18 15.61 -3.22
C GLY A 89 4.10 14.54 -2.63
N ARG A 90 5.40 14.63 -2.91
CA ARG A 90 6.40 13.72 -2.35
C ARG A 90 6.84 14.21 -0.97
N ARG A 91 6.51 13.46 0.08
CA ARG A 91 6.98 13.70 1.44
C ARG A 91 7.50 12.39 2.02
N VAL A 92 8.80 12.17 1.79
CA VAL A 92 9.49 10.96 2.22
C VAL A 92 9.57 10.95 3.74
N LEU A 93 9.23 9.82 4.36
CA LEU A 93 9.38 9.61 5.79
C LEU A 93 10.87 9.64 6.16
N SER A 94 11.22 10.26 7.30
CA SER A 94 12.59 10.20 7.78
C SER A 94 13.02 8.75 8.08
N ALA A 95 14.30 8.42 7.88
CA ALA A 95 14.82 7.09 8.23
C ALA A 95 14.61 6.75 9.72
N ARG A 96 14.68 7.76 10.60
CA ARG A 96 14.33 7.63 12.02
C ARG A 96 12.87 7.26 12.22
N THR A 97 11.96 7.84 11.42
CA THR A 97 10.53 7.53 11.44
C THR A 97 10.29 6.08 11.03
N VAL A 98 10.96 5.61 9.96
CA VAL A 98 10.90 4.22 9.50
C VAL A 98 11.39 3.26 10.60
N LEU A 99 12.50 3.58 11.27
CA LEU A 99 13.02 2.77 12.37
C LEU A 99 12.05 2.74 13.56
N ARG A 100 11.48 3.89 13.97
CA ARG A 100 10.48 3.95 15.04
C ARG A 100 9.24 3.13 14.72
N MET A 101 8.80 3.15 13.46
CA MET A 101 7.68 2.32 13.00
C MET A 101 8.02 0.82 13.09
N ALA A 102 9.22 0.43 12.67
CA ALA A 102 9.67 -0.97 12.74
C ALA A 102 9.77 -1.47 14.19
N VAL A 103 10.37 -0.67 15.10
CA VAL A 103 10.44 -1.00 16.54
C VAL A 103 9.05 -1.10 17.17
N ALA A 104 8.09 -0.29 16.73
CA ALA A 104 6.69 -0.36 17.15
C ALA A 104 5.90 -1.53 16.51
N GLY A 105 6.57 -2.47 15.85
CA GLY A 105 5.93 -3.64 15.21
C GLY A 105 5.14 -3.31 13.95
N ARG A 106 5.35 -2.12 13.36
CA ARG A 106 4.67 -1.66 12.14
C ARG A 106 5.68 -1.32 11.04
N PRO A 107 6.55 -2.27 10.63
CA PRO A 107 7.50 -2.02 9.56
C PRO A 107 6.74 -1.59 8.29
N PRO A 108 7.27 -0.63 7.53
CA PRO A 108 6.62 -0.19 6.29
C PRO A 108 6.71 -1.22 5.16
N ILE A 109 7.42 -2.33 5.37
CA ILE A 109 7.60 -3.44 4.43
C ILE A 109 6.97 -4.70 5.05
N VAL A 110 6.35 -5.50 4.17
CA VAL A 110 5.74 -6.80 4.48
C VAL A 110 6.66 -7.90 3.98
#